data_AF-A0A7C1EB16-F1
#
_entry.id   AF-A0A7C1EB16-F1
#
_cell.length_a   1.000
_cell.length_b   1.000
_cell.length_c   1.000
_cell.angle_alpha   90.00
_cell.angle_beta   90.00
_cell.angle_gamma   90.00
#
_symmetry.space_group_name_H-M   'P 1'
#
loop_
_entity.id
_entity.type
_entity.pdbx_description
1 polymer ?
#
loop_
_entity_poly.entity_id
_entity_poly.type
_entity_poly.pdbx_seq_one_letter_code
_entity_poly.pdbx_strand_id
1 'polypeptide(L)'
;MDAHRVVILLTLALILIPFPVLVFTTTPAAGSDALKRELLAELLAVDADAGVFSAYEELYLAKTQTQAVLQGMEGAAVTAITREWVELLLGIIEDFEELTESSKSAEPSDHRAALVLAERVNSSISMLDRYESAKEYEISLLAALALERFYRGEGEFFEALSRIEEETRVKIEYEQLSASAYRKGGVYTLSDASRMEFESRRDEWIYKRDMERAAGYLDASRSHLALAQSPSSGFFGAAFIEILKAKDSLEQAQTLYEKHRDRELENLGGIESEIRTVYQRLMLETLKGVALYLLILSLFTVFLWRNFERWDGDVHDTRLGEALID
;
A
#
# COMPACT_ATOMS: atom_id res chain seq x y z
N MET A 1 -14.59 -52.53 65.06
CA MET A 1 -13.77 -51.88 64.01
C MET A 1 -12.89 -50.89 64.74
N ASP A 2 -11.68 -51.32 65.07
CA ASP A 2 -10.88 -50.71 66.14
C ASP A 2 -10.46 -49.28 65.81
N ALA A 3 -10.69 -48.35 66.74
CA ALA A 3 -10.30 -46.96 66.62
C ALA A 3 -8.81 -46.78 66.32
N HIS A 4 -7.96 -47.74 66.72
CA HIS A 4 -6.54 -47.77 66.37
C HIS A 4 -6.26 -48.02 64.88
N ARG A 5 -7.09 -48.78 64.17
CA ARG A 5 -6.90 -49.00 62.71
C ARG A 5 -7.31 -47.78 61.89
N VAL A 6 -8.29 -47.01 62.36
CA VAL A 6 -8.72 -45.77 61.69
C VAL A 6 -7.65 -44.68 61.86
N VAL A 7 -7.03 -44.54 63.04
CA VAL A 7 -5.96 -43.56 63.27
C VAL A 7 -4.70 -43.90 62.48
N ILE A 8 -4.34 -45.19 62.37
CA ILE A 8 -3.18 -45.62 61.55
C ILE A 8 -3.44 -45.41 60.06
N LEU A 9 -4.66 -45.66 59.56
CA LEU A 9 -5.03 -45.37 58.17
C LEU A 9 -5.11 -43.86 57.89
N LEU A 10 -5.55 -43.04 58.85
CA LEU A 10 -5.56 -41.58 58.71
C LEU A 10 -4.15 -40.98 58.73
N THR A 11 -3.24 -41.54 59.54
CA THR A 11 -1.82 -41.11 59.58
C THR A 11 -1.04 -41.59 58.36
N LEU A 12 -1.34 -42.77 57.80
CA LEU A 12 -0.76 -43.19 56.52
C LEU A 12 -1.33 -42.41 55.32
N ALA A 13 -2.61 -42.03 55.34
CA ALA A 13 -3.21 -41.18 54.30
C ALA A 13 -2.68 -39.73 54.36
N LEU A 14 -2.20 -39.26 55.52
CA LEU A 14 -1.55 -37.95 55.67
C LEU A 14 -0.09 -37.93 55.19
N ILE A 15 0.55 -39.10 55.03
CA ILE A 15 1.94 -39.23 54.55
C ILE A 15 1.98 -39.43 53.02
N LEU A 16 0.83 -39.60 52.36
CA LEU A 16 0.74 -39.94 50.94
C LEU A 16 0.00 -38.91 50.07
N ILE A 17 0.17 -37.61 50.38
CA ILE A 17 -0.06 -36.54 49.40
C ILE A 17 1.32 -35.96 49.05
N PRO A 18 2.00 -36.44 48.00
CA PRO A 18 3.00 -35.63 47.35
C PRO A 18 2.23 -34.51 46.65
N PHE A 19 2.12 -33.38 47.31
CA PHE A 19 1.74 -32.11 46.70
C PHE A 19 2.86 -31.77 45.72
N PRO A 20 2.68 -31.81 44.39
CA PRO A 20 3.67 -31.30 43.47
C PRO A 20 3.46 -29.79 43.41
N VAL A 21 3.65 -29.09 44.54
CA VAL A 21 4.23 -27.77 44.47
C VAL A 21 5.73 -28.03 44.44
N LEU A 22 6.16 -28.47 43.26
CA LEU A 22 7.43 -28.04 42.70
C LEU A 22 7.35 -26.52 42.67
N VAL A 23 7.66 -25.93 43.82
CA VAL A 23 8.33 -24.64 43.84
C VAL A 23 9.48 -24.84 42.86
N PHE A 24 9.44 -24.08 41.77
CA PHE A 24 10.62 -23.77 40.99
C PHE A 24 11.64 -23.12 41.94
N THR A 25 12.31 -23.92 42.77
CA THR A 25 13.59 -23.54 43.37
C THR A 25 14.64 -23.90 42.33
N THR A 26 14.62 -23.18 41.20
CA THR A 26 15.89 -22.83 40.56
C THR A 26 16.66 -22.10 41.64
N THR A 27 17.52 -22.82 42.36
CA THR A 27 18.58 -22.16 43.11
C THR A 27 19.27 -21.28 42.08
N PRO A 28 19.22 -19.93 42.23
CA PRO A 28 19.89 -19.08 41.27
C PRO A 28 21.33 -19.56 41.19
N ALA A 29 21.81 -19.83 39.98
CA ALA A 29 23.20 -20.18 39.77
C ALA A 29 24.06 -19.16 40.53
N ALA A 30 24.96 -19.64 41.40
CA ALA A 30 25.73 -18.77 42.28
C ALA A 30 26.42 -17.70 41.42
N GLY A 31 26.13 -16.43 41.71
CA GLY A 31 26.73 -15.33 40.96
C GLY A 31 28.24 -15.29 41.14
N SER A 32 28.95 -14.63 40.23
CA SER A 32 30.42 -14.55 40.31
C SER A 32 31.01 -13.24 39.78
N ASP A 33 32.14 -12.84 40.37
CA ASP A 33 32.97 -11.75 39.85
C ASP A 33 33.57 -12.05 38.46
N ALA A 34 33.63 -13.33 38.08
CA ALA A 34 34.05 -13.73 36.74
C ALA A 34 32.99 -13.34 35.71
N LEU A 35 31.72 -13.68 35.97
CA LEU A 35 30.59 -13.30 35.12
C LEU A 35 30.43 -11.77 35.03
N LYS A 36 30.57 -11.07 36.16
CA LYS A 36 30.57 -9.59 36.16
C LYS A 36 31.64 -9.01 35.23
N ARG A 37 32.86 -9.54 35.27
CA ARG A 37 33.97 -9.09 34.41
C ARG A 37 33.73 -9.41 32.94
N GLU A 38 33.15 -10.57 32.64
CA GLU A 38 32.74 -10.98 31.29
C GLU A 38 31.73 -9.99 30.70
N LEU A 39 30.60 -9.76 31.38
CA LEU A 39 29.55 -8.85 30.90
C LEU A 39 30.04 -7.40 30.72
N LEU A 40 30.87 -6.91 31.65
CA LEU A 40 31.47 -5.59 31.52
C LEU A 40 32.43 -5.50 30.33
N ALA A 41 33.19 -6.56 30.05
CA ALA A 41 34.08 -6.61 28.89
C ALA A 41 33.29 -6.61 27.57
N GLU A 42 32.18 -7.36 27.49
CA GLU A 42 31.29 -7.36 26.33
C GLU A 42 30.69 -5.98 26.07
N LEU A 43 30.17 -5.31 27.11
CA LEU A 43 29.66 -3.94 26.99
C LEU A 43 30.74 -2.94 26.60
N LEU A 44 31.99 -3.12 27.02
CA LEU A 44 33.10 -2.26 26.62
C LEU A 44 33.55 -2.53 25.17
N ALA A 45 33.37 -3.75 24.67
CA ALA A 45 33.72 -4.14 23.31
C ALA A 45 32.77 -3.55 22.27
N VAL A 46 31.52 -3.24 22.64
CA VAL A 46 30.63 -2.44 21.79
C VAL A 46 31.26 -1.07 21.60
N ASP A 47 31.60 -0.72 20.37
CA ASP A 47 32.37 0.49 20.07
C ASP A 47 31.59 1.74 20.48
N ALA A 48 32.20 2.63 21.27
CA ALA A 48 31.58 3.91 21.63
C ALA A 48 31.48 4.85 20.42
N ASP A 49 32.32 4.64 19.40
CA ASP A 49 32.31 5.40 18.15
C ASP A 49 31.39 4.76 17.08
N ALA A 50 30.63 3.72 17.45
CA ALA A 50 29.63 3.12 16.56
C ALA A 50 28.62 4.19 16.12
N GLY A 51 28.41 4.30 14.80
CA GLY A 51 27.53 5.32 14.21
C GLY A 51 26.11 5.33 14.81
N VAL A 52 25.66 4.19 15.34
CA VAL A 52 24.37 4.04 16.03
C VAL A 52 24.24 4.96 17.24
N PHE A 53 25.29 5.16 18.05
CA PHE A 53 25.23 6.01 19.23
C PHE A 53 25.21 7.50 18.90
N SER A 54 25.78 7.88 17.75
CA SER A 54 25.66 9.25 17.24
C SER A 54 24.24 9.56 16.73
N ALA A 55 23.54 8.56 16.21
CA ALA A 55 22.16 8.68 15.76
C ALA A 55 21.15 8.58 16.92
N TYR A 56 21.45 7.72 17.90
CA TYR A 56 20.59 7.37 19.04
C TYR A 56 21.39 7.41 20.35
N GLU A 57 21.57 8.61 20.90
CA GLU A 57 22.28 8.85 22.15
C GLU A 57 21.64 8.11 23.34
N GLU A 58 20.33 7.85 23.27
CA GLU A 58 19.58 7.09 24.26
C GLU A 58 20.12 5.67 24.44
N LEU A 59 20.62 5.03 23.37
CA LEU A 59 21.24 3.70 23.44
C LEU A 59 22.62 3.75 24.11
N TYR A 60 23.37 4.83 23.89
CA TYR A 60 24.63 5.05 24.59
C TYR A 60 24.38 5.24 26.10
N LEU A 61 23.33 5.98 26.46
CA LEU A 61 22.90 6.12 27.85
C LEU A 61 22.47 4.76 28.44
N ALA A 62 21.69 3.95 27.71
CA ALA A 62 21.28 2.62 28.17
C ALA A 62 22.47 1.70 28.45
N LYS A 63 23.46 1.71 27.55
CA LYS A 63 24.73 0.98 27.69
C LYS A 63 25.51 1.44 28.93
N THR A 64 25.73 2.75 29.07
CA THR A 64 26.52 3.30 30.19
C THR A 64 25.82 3.10 31.54
N GLN A 65 24.49 3.22 31.57
CA GLN A 65 23.68 2.92 32.75
C GLN A 65 23.80 1.44 33.15
N THR A 66 23.75 0.54 32.17
CA THR A 66 23.97 -0.89 32.39
C THR A 66 25.35 -1.18 32.97
N GLN A 67 26.40 -0.55 32.45
CA GLN A 67 27.77 -0.67 32.99
C GLN A 67 27.83 -0.18 34.45
N ALA A 68 27.20 0.95 34.77
CA ALA A 68 27.17 1.50 36.12
C ALA A 68 26.45 0.56 37.10
N VAL A 69 25.30 0.00 36.70
CA VAL A 69 24.55 -0.99 37.49
C VAL A 69 25.41 -2.22 37.78
N LEU A 70 26.01 -2.81 36.74
CA LEU A 70 26.89 -3.97 36.91
C LEU A 70 28.09 -3.67 37.80
N GLN A 71 28.72 -2.50 37.65
CA GLN A 71 29.83 -2.07 38.50
C GLN A 71 29.42 -1.92 39.98
N GLY A 72 28.20 -1.46 40.25
CA GLY A 72 27.64 -1.33 41.60
C GLY A 72 27.21 -2.66 42.26
N MET A 73 26.92 -3.70 41.47
CA MET A 73 26.52 -5.02 42.00
C MET A 73 27.71 -5.78 42.63
N GLU A 74 27.47 -6.48 43.74
CA GLU A 74 28.43 -7.48 44.22
C GLU A 74 28.50 -8.67 43.24
N GLY A 75 29.67 -9.28 43.05
CA GLY A 75 29.82 -10.40 42.11
C GLY A 75 28.86 -11.55 42.37
N ALA A 76 28.58 -11.86 43.63
CA ALA A 76 27.63 -12.89 44.03
C ALA A 76 26.17 -12.60 43.59
N ALA A 77 25.84 -11.33 43.34
CA ALA A 77 24.52 -10.90 42.86
C ALA A 77 24.41 -10.91 41.32
N VAL A 78 25.53 -11.01 40.61
CA VAL A 78 25.54 -11.10 39.14
C VAL A 78 25.34 -12.56 38.74
N THR A 79 24.13 -12.89 38.30
CA THR A 79 23.67 -14.26 38.01
C THR A 79 23.38 -14.48 36.54
N ALA A 80 22.93 -15.68 36.16
CA ALA A 80 22.45 -15.97 34.80
C ALA A 80 21.32 -15.02 34.36
N ILE A 81 20.43 -14.61 35.28
CA ILE A 81 19.39 -13.62 34.99
C ILE A 81 20.01 -12.29 34.58
N THR A 82 21.11 -11.89 35.23
CA THR A 82 21.85 -10.68 34.87
C THR A 82 22.43 -10.76 33.47
N ARG A 83 23.00 -11.92 33.11
CA ARG A 83 23.49 -12.18 31.76
C ARG A 83 22.37 -12.04 30.73
N GLU A 84 21.23 -12.69 30.94
CA GLU A 84 20.12 -12.69 29.97
C GLU A 84 19.67 -11.28 29.59
N TRP A 85 19.46 -10.39 30.57
CA TRP A 85 18.99 -9.04 30.25
C TRP A 85 20.09 -8.14 29.66
N VAL A 86 21.36 -8.36 30.01
CA VAL A 86 22.49 -7.67 29.38
C VAL A 86 22.66 -8.12 27.93
N GLU A 87 22.56 -9.42 27.65
CA GLU A 87 22.57 -9.98 26.30
C GLU A 87 21.41 -9.44 25.46
N LEU A 88 20.21 -9.30 26.04
CA LEU A 88 19.07 -8.65 25.37
C LEU A 88 19.37 -7.21 24.98
N LEU A 89 20.01 -6.42 25.85
CA LEU A 89 20.40 -5.06 25.53
C LEU A 89 21.45 -5.02 24.41
N LEU A 90 22.45 -5.89 24.46
CA LEU A 90 23.48 -5.99 23.40
C LEU A 90 22.84 -6.33 22.05
N GLY A 91 21.91 -7.29 22.02
CA GLY A 91 21.16 -7.63 20.80
C GLY A 91 20.27 -6.49 20.30
N ILE A 92 19.67 -5.69 21.21
CA ILE A 92 18.95 -4.47 20.82
C ILE A 92 19.91 -3.47 20.14
N ILE A 93 21.10 -3.25 20.69
CA ILE A 93 22.08 -2.32 20.11
C ILE A 93 22.53 -2.80 18.72
N GLU A 94 22.82 -4.09 18.56
CA GLU A 94 23.18 -4.69 17.27
C GLU A 94 22.05 -4.55 16.24
N ASP A 95 20.80 -4.85 16.61
CA ASP A 95 19.64 -4.67 15.74
C ASP A 95 19.46 -3.20 15.33
N PHE A 96 19.76 -2.25 16.23
CA PHE A 96 19.73 -0.81 15.90
C PHE A 96 20.82 -0.38 14.92
N GLU A 97 21.98 -1.03 14.92
CA GLU A 97 23.01 -0.78 13.90
C GLU A 97 22.48 -1.16 12.52
N GLU A 98 21.84 -2.33 12.40
CA GLU A 98 21.21 -2.81 11.17
C GLU A 98 20.04 -1.89 10.71
N LEU A 99 19.21 -1.42 11.67
CA LEU A 99 18.17 -0.43 11.41
C LEU A 99 18.73 0.86 10.83
N THR A 100 19.77 1.39 11.48
CA THR A 100 20.38 2.67 11.12
C THR A 100 21.02 2.60 9.75
N GLU A 101 21.64 1.47 9.40
CA GLU A 101 22.23 1.30 8.08
C GLU A 101 21.16 1.21 6.98
N SER A 102 20.10 0.44 7.21
CA SER A 102 19.00 0.30 6.26
C SER A 102 18.29 1.64 5.99
N SER A 103 18.19 2.49 7.00
CA SER A 103 17.46 3.77 6.94
C SER A 103 18.28 4.93 6.36
N LYS A 104 19.55 4.69 5.98
CA LYS A 104 20.35 5.65 5.19
C LYS A 104 20.08 5.55 3.69
N SER A 105 19.47 4.45 3.25
CA SER A 105 19.13 4.24 1.85
C SER A 105 18.13 5.30 1.37
N ALA A 106 18.10 5.57 0.07
CA ALA A 106 17.02 6.34 -0.52
C ALA A 106 15.85 5.44 -0.95
N GLU A 107 16.03 4.11 -0.89
CA GLU A 107 15.08 3.15 -1.44
C GLU A 107 13.96 2.81 -0.45
N PRO A 108 12.68 2.99 -0.83
CA PRO A 108 11.55 2.71 0.06
C PRO A 108 11.46 1.27 0.55
N SER A 109 12.04 0.30 -0.18
CA SER A 109 12.09 -1.11 0.22
C SER A 109 12.94 -1.33 1.48
N ASP A 110 14.04 -0.60 1.61
CA ASP A 110 14.99 -0.77 2.70
C ASP A 110 14.42 -0.21 4.00
N HIS A 111 13.74 0.95 3.92
CA HIS A 111 12.96 1.52 5.01
C HIS A 111 11.82 0.59 5.47
N ARG A 112 11.14 -0.10 4.55
CA ARG A 112 10.13 -1.12 4.91
C ARG A 112 10.76 -2.31 5.64
N ALA A 113 11.93 -2.76 5.21
CA ALA A 113 12.66 -3.81 5.91
C ALA A 113 13.08 -3.34 7.31
N ALA A 114 13.54 -2.09 7.43
CA ALA A 114 13.87 -1.46 8.72
C ALA A 114 12.65 -1.41 9.64
N LEU A 115 11.46 -1.04 9.16
CA LEU A 115 10.24 -1.07 9.97
C LEU A 115 9.88 -2.48 10.48
N VAL A 116 10.14 -3.54 9.70
CA VAL A 116 9.93 -4.93 10.15
C VAL A 116 10.93 -5.30 11.24
N LEU A 117 12.19 -4.91 11.07
CA LEU A 117 13.24 -5.10 12.05
C LEU A 117 12.94 -4.35 13.36
N ALA A 118 12.37 -3.15 13.26
CA ALA A 118 11.98 -2.32 14.41
C ALA A 118 10.90 -2.98 15.29
N GLU A 119 10.05 -3.83 14.72
CA GLU A 119 9.10 -4.66 15.50
C GLU A 119 9.81 -5.75 16.30
N ARG A 120 10.88 -6.34 15.76
CA ARG A 120 11.73 -7.28 16.50
C ARG A 120 12.37 -6.58 17.69
N VAL A 121 12.94 -5.40 17.46
CA VAL A 121 13.53 -4.56 18.51
C VAL A 121 12.51 -4.20 19.58
N ASN A 122 11.30 -3.79 19.19
CA ASN A 122 10.21 -3.49 20.12
C ASN A 122 9.86 -4.69 21.02
N SER A 123 9.83 -5.90 20.44
CA SER A 123 9.63 -7.13 21.20
C SER A 123 10.78 -7.37 22.19
N SER A 124 12.04 -7.19 21.78
CA SER A 124 13.21 -7.33 22.65
C SER A 124 13.19 -6.32 23.79
N ILE A 125 12.82 -5.07 23.53
CA ILE A 125 12.64 -4.03 24.57
C ILE A 125 11.53 -4.43 25.55
N SER A 126 10.41 -4.97 25.04
CA SER A 126 9.31 -5.46 25.88
C SER A 126 9.70 -6.68 26.73
N MET A 127 10.65 -7.49 26.27
CA MET A 127 11.23 -8.58 27.08
C MET A 127 12.19 -8.01 28.13
N LEU A 128 13.02 -7.03 27.76
CA LEU A 128 13.93 -6.35 28.66
C LEU A 128 13.19 -5.67 29.83
N ASP A 129 12.02 -5.05 29.58
CA ASP A 129 11.17 -4.44 30.62
C ASP A 129 10.66 -5.43 31.68
N ARG A 130 10.68 -6.73 31.41
CA ARG A 130 10.24 -7.76 32.37
C ARG A 130 11.29 -8.04 33.45
N TYR A 131 12.55 -7.62 33.24
CA TYR A 131 13.59 -7.77 34.23
C TYR A 131 13.58 -6.57 35.17
N GLU A 132 13.36 -6.82 36.46
CA GLU A 132 13.19 -5.78 37.49
C GLU A 132 14.37 -4.81 37.53
N SER A 133 15.61 -5.31 37.43
CA SER A 133 16.80 -4.46 37.38
C SER A 133 16.83 -3.57 36.14
N ALA A 134 16.51 -4.09 34.96
CA ALA A 134 16.49 -3.29 33.73
C ALA A 134 15.41 -2.19 33.79
N LYS A 135 14.28 -2.48 34.43
CA LYS A 135 13.17 -1.56 34.61
C LYS A 135 13.43 -0.50 35.68
N GLU A 136 13.95 -0.90 36.85
CA GLU A 136 14.28 0.01 37.96
C GLU A 136 15.29 1.06 37.53
N TYR A 137 16.25 0.66 36.70
CA TYR A 137 17.26 1.55 36.14
C TYR A 137 16.89 2.10 34.76
N GLU A 138 15.62 2.04 34.35
CA GLU A 138 15.11 2.70 33.12
C GLU A 138 15.86 2.32 31.82
N ILE A 139 16.55 1.18 31.79
CA ILE A 139 17.35 0.73 30.63
C ILE A 139 16.41 0.39 29.46
N SER A 140 15.29 -0.28 29.75
CA SER A 140 14.24 -0.57 28.76
C SER A 140 13.61 0.72 28.22
N LEU A 141 13.42 1.73 29.06
CA LEU A 141 12.85 3.03 28.68
C LEU A 141 13.78 3.78 27.71
N LEU A 142 15.07 3.82 27.98
CA LEU A 142 16.05 4.47 27.08
C LEU A 142 16.06 3.82 25.69
N ALA A 143 16.02 2.48 25.63
CA ALA A 143 15.90 1.77 24.36
C ALA A 143 14.55 2.06 23.65
N ALA A 144 13.46 2.16 24.41
CA ALA A 144 12.15 2.53 23.86
C ALA A 144 12.17 3.95 23.25
N LEU A 145 12.80 4.92 23.91
CA LEU A 145 12.92 6.29 23.41
C LEU A 145 13.73 6.36 22.11
N ALA A 146 14.83 5.59 22.01
CA ALA A 146 15.57 5.45 20.75
C ALA A 146 14.66 4.95 19.63
N LEU A 147 13.80 3.98 19.93
CA LEU A 147 12.90 3.36 18.95
C LEU A 147 11.78 4.32 18.52
N GLU A 148 11.22 5.09 19.45
CA GLU A 148 10.27 6.16 19.12
C GLU A 148 10.91 7.19 18.18
N ARG A 149 12.18 7.56 18.43
CA ARG A 149 12.90 8.49 17.57
C ARG A 149 13.14 7.91 16.17
N PHE A 150 13.49 6.63 16.08
CA PHE A 150 13.60 5.91 14.80
C PHE A 150 12.28 5.98 14.02
N TYR A 151 11.16 5.61 14.66
CA TYR A 151 9.84 5.65 14.01
C TYR A 151 9.41 7.05 13.56
N ARG A 152 9.83 8.10 14.27
CA ARG A 152 9.62 9.48 13.81
C ARG A 152 10.35 9.75 12.50
N GLY A 153 11.62 9.36 12.41
CA GLY A 153 12.41 9.50 11.18
C GLY A 153 11.78 8.76 10.00
N GLU A 154 11.32 7.53 10.22
CA GLU A 154 10.61 6.75 9.20
C GLU A 154 9.27 7.42 8.79
N GLY A 155 8.54 7.99 9.76
CA GLY A 155 7.33 8.76 9.51
C GLY A 155 7.58 9.95 8.57
N GLU A 156 8.64 10.71 8.84
CA GLU A 156 9.08 11.85 8.02
C GLU A 156 9.52 11.42 6.61
N PHE A 157 10.25 10.31 6.51
CA PHE A 157 10.70 9.76 5.24
C PHE A 157 9.52 9.37 4.33
N PHE A 158 8.58 8.58 4.82
CA PHE A 158 7.42 8.16 4.03
C PHE A 158 6.45 9.32 3.74
N GLU A 159 6.35 10.31 4.62
CA GLU A 159 5.61 11.55 4.33
C GLU A 159 6.25 12.32 3.17
N ALA A 160 7.59 12.42 3.14
CA ALA A 160 8.29 13.09 2.05
C ALA A 160 8.08 12.35 0.71
N LEU A 161 8.11 11.02 0.72
CA LEU A 161 7.83 10.21 -0.47
C LEU A 161 6.39 10.37 -0.97
N SER A 162 5.40 10.35 -0.07
CA SER A 162 4.00 10.49 -0.49
C SER A 162 3.70 11.85 -1.14
N ARG A 163 4.44 12.89 -0.77
CA ARG A 163 4.28 14.24 -1.35
C ARG A 163 4.77 14.36 -2.80
N ILE A 164 5.68 13.49 -3.22
CA ILE A 164 6.27 13.51 -4.57
C ILE A 164 5.78 12.35 -5.45
N GLU A 165 5.12 11.35 -4.86
CA GLU A 165 4.60 10.18 -5.58
C GLU A 165 3.42 10.55 -6.50
N GLU A 166 3.47 10.02 -7.72
CA GLU A 166 2.48 10.29 -8.77
C GLU A 166 1.48 9.14 -8.92
N GLU A 167 1.88 7.88 -8.67
CA GLU A 167 0.96 6.73 -8.61
C GLU A 167 0.11 6.84 -7.34
N THR A 168 -1.18 7.19 -7.48
CA THR A 168 -2.05 7.48 -6.33
C THR A 168 -2.12 6.32 -5.32
N ARG A 169 -2.07 5.08 -5.81
CA ARG A 169 -2.10 3.90 -4.94
C ARG A 169 -0.84 3.78 -4.09
N VAL A 170 0.34 4.05 -4.67
CA VAL A 170 1.62 4.02 -3.96
C VAL A 170 1.70 5.19 -2.98
N LYS A 171 1.20 6.36 -3.38
CA LYS A 171 1.06 7.51 -2.49
C LYS A 171 0.26 7.17 -1.24
N ILE A 172 -0.93 6.59 -1.39
CA ILE A 172 -1.78 6.16 -0.27
C ILE A 172 -1.03 5.20 0.66
N GLU A 173 -0.26 4.27 0.09
CA GLU A 173 0.54 3.32 0.86
C GLU A 173 1.62 4.01 1.71
N TYR A 174 2.35 4.98 1.13
CA TYR A 174 3.32 5.78 1.88
C TYR A 174 2.65 6.63 2.98
N GLU A 175 1.47 7.20 2.73
CA GLU A 175 0.71 7.93 3.76
C GLU A 175 0.31 7.00 4.93
N GLN A 176 -0.05 5.75 4.65
CA GLN A 176 -0.37 4.75 5.68
C GLN A 176 0.86 4.33 6.49
N LEU A 177 1.99 4.11 5.81
CA LEU A 177 3.26 3.79 6.47
C LEU A 177 3.72 4.94 7.36
N SER A 178 3.66 6.16 6.85
CA SER A 178 3.97 7.37 7.61
C SER A 178 3.07 7.52 8.84
N ALA A 179 1.75 7.37 8.67
CA ALA A 179 0.80 7.42 9.79
C ALA A 179 1.10 6.36 10.87
N SER A 180 1.41 5.14 10.44
CA SER A 180 1.74 4.02 11.33
C SER A 180 3.05 4.28 12.10
N ALA A 181 4.08 4.76 11.41
CA ALA A 181 5.37 5.09 12.00
C ALA A 181 5.23 6.25 13.00
N TYR A 182 4.57 7.35 12.63
CA TYR A 182 4.30 8.46 13.56
C TYR A 182 3.48 8.03 14.77
N ARG A 183 2.55 7.08 14.65
CA ARG A 183 1.81 6.57 15.81
C ARG A 183 2.72 5.84 16.80
N LYS A 184 3.79 5.22 16.32
CA LYS A 184 4.83 4.56 17.13
C LYS A 184 5.96 5.51 17.54
N GLY A 185 6.05 6.69 16.95
CA GLY A 185 7.05 7.73 17.25
C GLY A 185 6.82 8.55 18.54
N GLY A 186 5.93 8.06 19.41
CA GLY A 186 5.59 8.66 20.70
C GLY A 186 4.50 9.73 20.63
N VAL A 187 4.27 10.38 21.78
CA VAL A 187 3.18 11.36 21.96
C VAL A 187 3.32 12.58 21.05
N TYR A 188 4.55 12.97 20.73
CA TYR A 188 4.84 14.19 19.96
C TYR A 188 4.40 14.12 18.50
N THR A 189 4.21 12.93 17.94
CA THR A 189 3.87 12.69 16.53
C THR A 189 2.43 12.22 16.32
N LEU A 190 1.61 12.16 17.38
CA LEU A 190 0.20 11.72 17.29
C LEU A 190 -0.65 12.62 16.38
N SER A 191 -0.37 13.92 16.37
CA SER A 191 -1.05 14.86 15.47
C SER A 191 -0.70 14.55 14.01
N ASP A 192 0.57 14.30 13.72
CA ASP A 192 1.04 13.97 12.38
C ASP A 192 0.49 12.62 11.91
N ALA A 193 0.46 11.62 12.80
CA ALA A 193 -0.18 10.34 12.54
C ALA A 193 -1.66 10.51 12.16
N SER A 194 -2.40 11.32 12.91
CA SER A 194 -3.83 11.58 12.66
C SER A 194 -4.06 12.33 11.35
N ARG A 195 -3.19 13.31 11.03
CA ARG A 195 -3.21 14.02 9.76
C ARG A 195 -2.95 13.07 8.59
N MET A 196 -1.90 12.26 8.67
CA MET A 196 -1.55 11.32 7.61
C MET A 196 -2.64 10.25 7.40
N GLU A 197 -3.26 9.78 8.47
CA GLU A 197 -4.40 8.87 8.39
C GLU A 197 -5.62 9.51 7.71
N PHE A 198 -5.89 10.79 8.00
CA PHE A 198 -6.95 11.53 7.32
C PHE A 198 -6.67 11.71 5.83
N GLU A 199 -5.44 12.12 5.47
CA GLU A 199 -5.02 12.29 4.08
C GLU A 199 -5.14 10.98 3.31
N SER A 200 -4.61 9.88 3.87
CA SER A 200 -4.72 8.54 3.29
C SER A 200 -6.17 8.13 3.03
N ARG A 201 -7.05 8.29 4.02
CA ARG A 201 -8.48 7.93 3.86
C ARG A 201 -9.18 8.78 2.81
N ARG A 202 -8.85 10.08 2.74
CA ARG A 202 -9.42 10.99 1.75
C ARG A 202 -8.99 10.57 0.35
N ASP A 203 -7.71 10.34 0.15
CA ASP A 203 -7.13 10.00 -1.14
C ASP A 203 -7.58 8.60 -1.58
N GLU A 204 -7.66 7.64 -0.65
CA GLU A 204 -8.25 6.31 -0.88
C GLU A 204 -9.73 6.39 -1.29
N TRP A 205 -10.54 7.22 -0.64
CA TRP A 205 -11.94 7.39 -1.02
C TRP A 205 -12.08 8.01 -2.41
N ILE A 206 -11.29 9.02 -2.74
CA ILE A 206 -11.27 9.65 -4.06
C ILE A 206 -10.86 8.62 -5.12
N TYR A 207 -9.77 7.90 -4.89
CA TYR A 207 -9.26 6.88 -5.81
C TYR A 207 -10.27 5.77 -6.05
N LYS A 208 -10.86 5.18 -4.99
CA LYS A 208 -11.89 4.13 -5.13
C LYS A 208 -13.08 4.60 -5.95
N ARG A 209 -13.63 5.78 -5.62
CA ARG A 209 -14.75 6.37 -6.36
C ARG A 209 -14.40 6.59 -7.84
N ASP A 210 -13.20 7.10 -8.12
CA ASP A 210 -12.78 7.40 -9.48
C ASP A 210 -12.51 6.10 -10.27
N MET A 211 -11.94 5.07 -9.65
CA MET A 211 -11.75 3.75 -10.26
C MET A 211 -13.08 3.02 -10.52
N GLU A 212 -14.05 3.13 -9.62
CA GLU A 212 -15.41 2.61 -9.84
C GLU A 212 -16.08 3.28 -11.05
N ARG A 213 -15.90 4.59 -11.21
CA ARG A 213 -16.39 5.33 -12.40
C ARG A 213 -15.65 4.91 -13.66
N ALA A 214 -14.34 4.79 -13.60
CA ALA A 214 -13.52 4.33 -14.73
C ALA A 214 -13.97 2.94 -15.21
N ALA A 215 -14.20 2.00 -14.28
CA ALA A 215 -14.74 0.69 -14.59
C ALA A 215 -16.12 0.77 -15.26
N GLY A 216 -17.04 1.61 -14.73
CA GLY A 216 -18.34 1.83 -15.34
C GLY A 216 -18.26 2.39 -16.77
N TYR A 217 -17.31 3.30 -17.02
CA TYR A 217 -17.05 3.82 -18.36
C TYR A 217 -16.46 2.77 -19.32
N LEU A 218 -15.59 1.89 -18.84
CA LEU A 218 -15.08 0.76 -19.63
C LEU A 218 -16.20 -0.21 -20.00
N ASP A 219 -17.09 -0.53 -19.07
CA ASP A 219 -18.23 -1.41 -19.33
C ASP A 219 -19.20 -0.78 -20.34
N ALA A 220 -19.48 0.52 -20.20
CA ALA A 220 -20.25 1.27 -21.19
C ALA A 220 -19.57 1.26 -22.57
N SER A 221 -18.26 1.49 -22.61
CA SER A 221 -17.47 1.44 -23.84
C SER A 221 -17.58 0.10 -24.56
N ARG A 222 -17.40 -1.00 -23.81
CA ARG A 222 -17.54 -2.37 -24.34
C ARG A 222 -18.95 -2.67 -24.83
N SER A 223 -19.97 -2.24 -24.10
CA SER A 223 -21.38 -2.40 -24.49
C SER A 223 -21.68 -1.68 -25.81
N HIS A 224 -21.28 -0.41 -25.91
CA HIS A 224 -21.45 0.39 -27.12
C HIS A 224 -20.65 -0.16 -28.31
N LEU A 225 -19.44 -0.67 -28.07
CA LEU A 225 -18.63 -1.36 -29.08
C LEU A 225 -19.35 -2.60 -29.62
N ALA A 226 -19.92 -3.43 -28.74
CA ALA A 226 -20.67 -4.62 -29.14
C ALA A 226 -21.92 -4.26 -29.98
N LEU A 227 -22.65 -3.21 -29.60
CA LEU A 227 -23.79 -2.70 -30.36
C LEU A 227 -23.37 -2.15 -31.73
N ALA A 228 -22.22 -1.49 -31.82
CA ALA A 228 -21.66 -1.01 -33.09
C ALA A 228 -21.18 -2.15 -34.02
N GLN A 229 -20.74 -3.28 -33.44
CA GLN A 229 -20.34 -4.47 -34.19
C GLN A 229 -21.55 -5.27 -34.71
N SER A 230 -22.67 -5.28 -33.96
CA SER A 230 -23.88 -6.02 -34.30
C SER A 230 -25.13 -5.13 -34.26
N PRO A 231 -25.28 -4.17 -35.20
CA PRO A 231 -26.40 -3.24 -35.18
C PRO A 231 -27.75 -3.96 -35.41
N SER A 232 -28.72 -3.66 -34.55
CA SER A 232 -30.07 -4.24 -34.60
C SER A 232 -30.96 -3.68 -35.71
N SER A 233 -30.55 -2.59 -36.37
CA SER A 233 -31.26 -1.97 -37.49
C SER A 233 -30.33 -1.78 -38.68
N GLY A 234 -30.86 -1.93 -39.90
CA GLY A 234 -30.12 -1.68 -41.14
C GLY A 234 -29.84 -0.20 -41.42
N PHE A 235 -30.09 0.69 -40.46
CA PHE A 235 -29.81 2.11 -40.57
C PHE A 235 -28.36 2.38 -40.15
N PHE A 236 -27.50 2.67 -41.13
CA PHE A 236 -26.06 2.88 -40.96
C PHE A 236 -25.69 3.90 -39.87
N GLY A 237 -26.54 4.91 -39.62
CA GLY A 237 -26.28 5.93 -38.59
C GLY A 237 -26.30 5.42 -37.15
N ALA A 238 -27.03 4.33 -36.85
CA ALA A 238 -27.14 3.83 -35.48
C ALA A 238 -25.81 3.21 -35.00
N ALA A 239 -25.20 2.33 -35.80
CA ALA A 239 -23.89 1.74 -35.48
C ALA A 239 -22.80 2.80 -35.33
N PHE A 240 -22.85 3.84 -36.15
CA PHE A 240 -21.88 4.94 -36.11
C PHE A 240 -22.01 5.78 -34.83
N ILE A 241 -23.22 6.05 -34.35
CA ILE A 241 -23.43 6.73 -33.07
C ILE A 241 -22.91 5.88 -31.91
N GLU A 242 -23.17 4.57 -31.93
CA GLU A 242 -22.72 3.67 -30.87
C GLU A 242 -21.18 3.59 -30.80
N ILE A 243 -20.46 3.52 -31.93
CA ILE A 243 -18.99 3.52 -31.88
C ILE A 243 -18.41 4.86 -31.37
N LEU A 244 -19.07 5.99 -31.63
CA LEU A 244 -18.67 7.29 -31.07
C LEU A 244 -18.86 7.34 -29.55
N LYS A 245 -19.98 6.79 -29.04
CA LYS A 245 -20.19 6.65 -27.58
C LYS A 245 -19.20 5.69 -26.93
N ALA A 246 -18.86 4.60 -27.62
CA ALA A 246 -17.85 3.65 -27.15
C ALA A 246 -16.49 4.35 -26.96
N LYS A 247 -16.10 5.16 -27.96
CA LYS A 247 -14.89 5.96 -27.93
C LYS A 247 -14.91 6.99 -26.79
N ASP A 248 -15.97 7.79 -26.70
CA ASP A 248 -16.11 8.83 -25.67
C ASP A 248 -16.07 8.23 -24.24
N SER A 249 -16.71 7.09 -24.03
CA SER A 249 -16.65 6.38 -22.75
C SER A 249 -15.24 5.88 -22.43
N LEU A 250 -14.51 5.37 -23.44
CA LEU A 250 -13.12 4.95 -23.24
C LEU A 250 -12.21 6.14 -22.87
N GLU A 251 -12.37 7.28 -23.55
CA GLU A 251 -11.61 8.50 -23.25
C GLU A 251 -11.88 9.00 -21.81
N GLN A 252 -13.13 8.92 -21.34
CA GLN A 252 -13.48 9.24 -19.95
C GLN A 252 -12.82 8.28 -18.95
N ALA A 253 -12.76 6.97 -19.25
CA ALA A 253 -12.05 6.00 -18.42
C ALA A 253 -10.53 6.28 -18.41
N GLN A 254 -9.91 6.48 -19.58
CA GLN A 254 -8.49 6.81 -19.73
C GLN A 254 -8.11 8.03 -18.90
N THR A 255 -8.91 9.11 -18.97
CA THR A 255 -8.67 10.33 -18.19
C THR A 255 -8.57 10.06 -16.68
N LEU A 256 -9.38 9.15 -16.15
CA LEU A 256 -9.35 8.79 -14.73
C LEU A 256 -8.13 7.91 -14.39
N TYR A 257 -7.76 6.96 -15.24
CA TYR A 257 -6.55 6.16 -15.03
C TYR A 257 -5.27 7.00 -15.14
N GLU A 258 -5.20 7.90 -16.12
CA GLU A 258 -4.09 8.85 -16.29
C GLU A 258 -3.93 9.77 -15.08
N LYS A 259 -5.06 10.33 -14.59
CA LYS A 259 -5.09 11.16 -13.38
C LYS A 259 -4.43 10.47 -12.18
N HIS A 260 -4.56 9.15 -12.09
CA HIS A 260 -4.05 8.36 -10.97
C HIS A 260 -2.73 7.64 -11.27
N ARG A 261 -2.18 7.80 -12.49
CA ARG A 261 -1.07 7.02 -13.05
C ARG A 261 -1.21 5.51 -12.80
N ASP A 262 -2.43 5.03 -12.97
CA ASP A 262 -2.77 3.64 -12.70
C ASP A 262 -2.25 2.71 -13.80
N ARG A 263 -1.77 1.53 -13.42
CA ARG A 263 -1.20 0.53 -14.35
C ARG A 263 -2.24 -0.04 -15.30
N GLU A 264 -3.52 -0.02 -14.93
CA GLU A 264 -4.60 -0.45 -15.83
C GLU A 264 -4.66 0.38 -17.13
N LEU A 265 -4.05 1.57 -17.17
CA LEU A 265 -3.91 2.36 -18.40
C LEU A 265 -3.23 1.56 -19.52
N GLU A 266 -2.24 0.73 -19.19
CA GLU A 266 -1.51 -0.10 -20.16
C GLU A 266 -2.41 -1.16 -20.82
N ASN A 267 -3.45 -1.59 -20.11
CA ASN A 267 -4.39 -2.62 -20.57
C ASN A 267 -5.47 -2.05 -21.52
N LEU A 268 -5.59 -0.72 -21.63
CA LEU A 268 -6.64 -0.09 -22.44
C LEU A 268 -6.35 -0.07 -23.94
N GLY A 269 -5.09 -0.26 -24.34
CA GLY A 269 -4.67 -0.22 -25.75
C GLY A 269 -5.39 -1.24 -26.62
N GLY A 270 -5.77 -2.40 -26.06
CA GLY A 270 -6.56 -3.41 -26.76
C GLY A 270 -7.94 -2.89 -27.17
N ILE A 271 -8.69 -2.33 -26.22
CA ILE A 271 -10.04 -1.79 -26.46
C ILE A 271 -9.98 -0.61 -27.43
N GLU A 272 -9.00 0.28 -27.28
CA GLU A 272 -8.81 1.41 -28.19
C GLU A 272 -8.59 0.96 -29.64
N SER A 273 -7.76 -0.08 -29.83
CA SER A 273 -7.49 -0.64 -31.15
C SER A 273 -8.73 -1.26 -31.81
N GLU A 274 -9.58 -1.93 -31.03
CA GLU A 274 -10.83 -2.50 -31.49
C GLU A 274 -11.82 -1.41 -31.89
N ILE A 275 -11.98 -0.37 -31.06
CA ILE A 275 -12.83 0.78 -31.36
C ILE A 275 -12.38 1.45 -32.65
N ARG A 276 -11.08 1.69 -32.82
CA ARG A 276 -10.52 2.29 -34.03
C ARG A 276 -10.81 1.45 -35.27
N THR A 277 -10.67 0.13 -35.17
CA THR A 277 -10.93 -0.80 -36.27
C THR A 277 -12.40 -0.78 -36.68
N VAL A 278 -13.31 -0.85 -35.71
CA VAL A 278 -14.76 -0.79 -35.97
C VAL A 278 -15.16 0.56 -36.53
N TYR A 279 -14.61 1.65 -36.00
CA TYR A 279 -14.86 3.01 -36.48
C TYR A 279 -14.45 3.19 -37.95
N GLN A 280 -13.24 2.75 -38.33
CA GLN A 280 -12.76 2.84 -39.71
C GLN A 280 -13.62 2.02 -40.68
N ARG A 281 -14.02 0.81 -40.26
CA ARG A 281 -14.93 -0.04 -41.06
C ARG A 281 -16.28 0.66 -41.28
N LEU A 282 -16.90 1.17 -40.21
CA LEU A 282 -18.19 1.86 -40.30
C LEU A 282 -18.11 3.14 -41.13
N MET A 283 -17.01 3.88 -41.04
CA MET A 283 -16.77 5.06 -41.87
C MET A 283 -16.71 4.69 -43.36
N LEU A 284 -16.00 3.61 -43.71
CA LEU A 284 -15.90 3.14 -45.09
C LEU A 284 -17.25 2.66 -45.63
N GLU A 285 -18.02 1.92 -44.83
CA GLU A 285 -19.37 1.48 -45.19
C GLU A 285 -20.32 2.67 -45.40
N THR A 286 -20.25 3.67 -44.50
CA THR A 286 -21.05 4.90 -44.62
C THR A 286 -20.68 5.66 -45.89
N LEU A 287 -19.38 5.81 -46.19
CA LEU A 287 -18.91 6.50 -47.39
C LEU A 287 -19.39 5.81 -48.67
N LYS A 288 -19.36 4.46 -48.70
CA LYS A 288 -19.92 3.67 -49.82
C LYS A 288 -21.42 3.88 -49.98
N GLY A 289 -22.16 3.88 -48.88
CA GLY A 289 -23.61 4.14 -48.90
C GLY A 289 -23.95 5.53 -49.42
N VAL A 290 -23.25 6.56 -48.93
CA VAL A 290 -23.41 7.94 -49.41
C VAL A 290 -23.05 8.06 -50.89
N ALA A 291 -21.95 7.45 -51.34
CA ALA A 291 -21.56 7.46 -52.75
C ALA A 291 -22.62 6.81 -53.65
N LEU A 292 -23.20 5.69 -53.22
CA LEU A 292 -24.29 5.03 -53.96
C LEU A 292 -25.54 5.92 -54.02
N TYR A 293 -25.90 6.57 -52.90
CA TYR A 293 -27.04 7.48 -52.86
C TYR A 293 -26.83 8.69 -53.79
N LEU A 294 -25.65 9.30 -53.78
CA LEU A 294 -25.29 10.39 -54.69
C LEU A 294 -25.30 9.94 -56.15
N LEU A 295 -24.88 8.71 -56.44
CA LEU A 295 -24.98 8.13 -57.79
C LEU A 295 -26.44 8.00 -58.23
N ILE A 296 -27.31 7.43 -57.40
CA ILE A 296 -28.74 7.31 -57.70
C ILE A 296 -29.37 8.69 -57.90
N LEU A 297 -29.06 9.64 -57.00
CA LEU A 297 -29.54 11.03 -57.08
C LEU A 297 -29.11 11.69 -58.41
N SER A 298 -27.85 11.51 -58.82
CA SER A 298 -27.34 12.05 -60.09
C SER A 298 -28.04 11.45 -61.31
N LEU A 299 -28.30 10.14 -61.33
CA LEU A 299 -29.09 9.50 -62.39
C LEU A 299 -30.51 10.05 -62.45
N PHE A 300 -31.13 10.25 -61.28
CA PHE A 300 -32.49 10.80 -61.19
C PHE A 300 -32.54 12.25 -61.68
N THR A 301 -31.54 13.07 -61.34
CA THR A 301 -31.45 14.45 -61.85
C THR A 301 -31.24 14.49 -63.36
N VAL A 302 -30.39 13.63 -63.93
CA VAL A 302 -30.22 13.54 -65.39
C VAL A 302 -31.50 13.09 -66.10
N PHE A 303 -32.24 12.13 -65.52
CA PHE A 303 -33.52 11.68 -66.06
C PHE A 303 -34.57 12.80 -66.05
N LEU A 304 -34.72 13.50 -64.91
CA LEU A 304 -35.62 14.64 -64.80
C LEU A 304 -35.24 15.76 -65.76
N TRP A 305 -33.94 16.07 -65.88
CA TRP A 305 -33.43 17.07 -66.81
C TRP A 305 -33.78 16.75 -68.27
N ARG A 306 -33.55 15.50 -68.71
CA ARG A 306 -33.92 15.06 -70.06
C ARG A 306 -35.42 15.14 -70.33
N ASN A 307 -36.25 14.82 -69.34
CA ASN A 307 -37.70 14.94 -69.50
C ASN A 307 -38.15 16.39 -69.54
N PHE A 308 -37.48 17.27 -68.79
CA PHE A 308 -37.73 18.71 -68.83
C PHE A 308 -37.33 19.31 -70.18
N GLU A 309 -36.17 18.95 -70.74
CA GLU A 309 -35.75 19.36 -72.09
C GLU A 309 -36.72 18.89 -73.18
N ARG A 310 -37.20 17.64 -73.09
CA ARG A 310 -38.21 17.12 -74.03
C ARG A 310 -39.53 17.90 -73.92
N TRP A 311 -39.99 18.17 -72.71
CA TRP A 311 -41.19 18.95 -72.49
C TRP A 311 -41.05 20.39 -73.01
N ASP A 312 -39.90 21.03 -72.81
CA ASP A 312 -39.63 22.36 -73.38
C ASP A 312 -39.64 22.34 -74.92
N GLY A 313 -39.06 21.29 -75.53
CA GLY A 313 -39.14 21.02 -76.96
C GLY A 313 -40.58 20.82 -77.46
N ASP A 314 -41.37 20.00 -76.77
CA ASP A 314 -42.78 19.74 -77.11
C ASP A 314 -43.64 21.01 -76.98
N VAL A 315 -43.36 21.87 -76.00
CA VAL A 315 -44.00 23.19 -75.83
C VAL A 315 -43.58 24.17 -76.93
N HIS A 316 -42.32 24.11 -77.39
CA HIS A 316 -41.86 24.88 -78.54
C HIS A 316 -42.51 24.43 -79.86
N ASP A 317 -42.65 23.12 -80.08
CA ASP A 317 -43.25 22.54 -81.27
C ASP A 317 -44.78 22.79 -81.33
N THR A 318 -45.46 22.80 -80.19
CA THR A 318 -46.89 23.20 -80.13
C THR A 318 -47.09 24.69 -80.43
N ARG A 319 -46.15 25.57 -80.07
CA ARG A 319 -46.18 26.99 -80.46
C ARG A 319 -45.90 27.21 -81.95
N LEU A 320 -45.07 26.38 -82.58
CA LEU A 320 -44.86 26.40 -84.03
C LEU A 320 -46.09 25.91 -84.80
N GLY A 321 -46.86 24.97 -84.24
CA GLY A 321 -48.17 24.56 -84.78
C GLY A 321 -49.22 25.67 -84.74
N GLU A 322 -49.19 26.52 -83.71
CA GLU A 322 -50.04 27.73 -83.63
C GLU A 322 -49.65 28.81 -84.66
N ALA A 323 -48.37 28.90 -85.04
CA ALA A 323 -47.89 29.83 -86.06
C ALA A 323 -48.20 29.43 -87.51
N LEU A 324 -48.75 28.23 -87.73
CA LEU A 324 -49.12 27.68 -89.06
C LEU A 324 -50.64 27.68 -89.32
N ILE A 325 -51.45 28.16 -88.38
CA ILE A 325 -52.92 28.22 -88.48
C ILE A 325 -53.44 29.66 -88.73
N ASP A 326 -52.55 30.65 -88.85
CA ASP A 326 -52.85 32.00 -89.38
C ASP A 326 -52.49 32.12 -90.88
#